data_AF-A0A0Q6X8Q5-F1
#
_entry.id   AF-A0A0Q6X8Q5-F1
#
_cell.length_a   1.000
_cell.length_b   1.000
_cell.length_c   1.000
_cell.angle_alpha   90.00
_cell.angle_beta   90.00
_cell.angle_gamma   90.00
#
_symmetry.space_group_name_H-M   'P 1'
#
loop_
_entity.id
_entity.type
_entity.pdbx_description
1 polymer ?
#
loop_
_entity_poly.entity_id
_entity_poly.type
_entity_poly.pdbx_seq_one_letter_code
_entity_poly.pdbx_strand_id
1 'polypeptide(L)' 'MAVDTTRLTDAQWIDGVVARMLALDEGLGDDDVREFVTDLAGQPAWRAMLPDEAAAKAVHDVEPPAGG' A
#
# COMPACT_ATOMS: atom_id res chain seq x y z
N MET A 1 -2.00 -29.06 -6.42
CA MET A 1 -2.39 -27.74 -6.93
C MET A 1 -1.25 -26.80 -6.59
N ALA A 2 -0.40 -26.46 -7.57
CA ALA A 2 0.61 -25.44 -7.36
C ALA A 2 -0.16 -24.11 -7.35
N VAL A 3 -0.20 -23.43 -6.20
CA VAL A 3 -0.51 -22.01 -6.21
C VAL A 3 0.64 -21.37 -6.97
N ASP A 4 0.36 -20.94 -8.19
CA ASP A 4 1.32 -20.17 -8.97
C ASP A 4 1.60 -18.92 -8.13
N THR A 5 2.74 -18.91 -7.43
CA THR A 5 3.27 -17.77 -6.66
C THR A 5 3.81 -16.72 -7.61
N THR A 6 3.15 -16.54 -8.76
CA THR A 6 3.44 -15.48 -9.70
C THR A 6 3.08 -14.18 -9.02
N ARG A 7 4.06 -13.28 -8.93
CA ARG A 7 3.92 -11.93 -8.36
C ARG A 7 2.56 -11.34 -8.71
N LEU A 8 1.87 -10.80 -7.71
CA LEU A 8 0.65 -10.00 -7.90
C LEU A 8 0.85 -9.00 -9.03
N THR A 9 -0.17 -8.84 -9.86
CA THR A 9 -0.19 -7.74 -10.84
C THR A 9 -0.20 -6.40 -10.10
N ASP A 10 0.21 -5.32 -10.78
CA ASP A 10 0.19 -3.95 -10.25
C ASP A 10 -1.15 -3.64 -9.58
N ALA A 11 -2.24 -3.90 -10.29
CA ALA A 11 -3.59 -3.62 -9.83
C ALA A 11 -3.94 -4.42 -8.56
N GLN A 12 -3.54 -5.69 -8.48
CA GLN A 12 -3.82 -6.51 -7.30
C GLN A 12 -2.96 -6.13 -6.09
N TRP A 13 -1.71 -5.71 -6.32
CA TRP A 13 -0.86 -5.20 -5.26
C TRP A 13 -1.42 -3.88 -4.73
N ILE A 14 -1.77 -2.94 -5.62
CA ILE A 14 -2.36 -1.64 -5.27
C ILE A 14 -3.65 -1.84 -4.47
N ASP A 15 -4.58 -2.66 -4.98
CA ASP A 15 -5.87 -2.92 -4.30
C ASP A 15 -5.67 -3.50 -2.89
N GLY A 16 -4.72 -4.43 -2.74
CA GLY A 16 -4.38 -5.03 -1.45
C GLY A 16 -3.77 -4.03 -0.46
N VAL A 17 -2.88 -3.14 -0.92
CA VAL A 17 -2.28 -2.10 -0.08
C VAL A 17 -3.34 -1.07 0.31
N VAL A 18 -4.15 -0.57 -0.64
CA VAL A 18 -5.23 0.41 -0.39
C VAL A 18 -6.22 -0.13 0.63
N ALA A 19 -6.74 -1.34 0.42
CA ALA A 19 -7.69 -1.95 1.35
C ALA A 19 -7.11 -2.08 2.76
N ARG A 20 -5.80 -2.37 2.87
CA ARG A 20 -5.13 -2.49 4.15
C ARG A 20 -4.88 -1.13 4.82
N MET A 21 -4.51 -0.11 4.06
CA MET A 21 -4.36 1.26 4.57
C MET A 21 -5.70 1.80 5.11
N LEU A 22 -6.80 1.62 4.37
CA LEU A 22 -8.15 2.02 4.80
C LEU A 22 -8.62 1.23 6.03
N ALA A 23 -8.20 -0.03 6.18
CA ALA A 23 -8.50 -0.82 7.38
C ALA A 23 -7.66 -0.39 8.61
N LEU A 24 -6.50 0.22 8.39
CA LEU A 24 -5.63 0.74 9.46
C LEU A 24 -6.04 2.15 9.89
N ASP A 25 -6.51 2.96 8.95
CA ASP A 25 -6.97 4.33 9.20
C ASP A 25 -8.21 4.63 8.35
N GLU A 26 -9.38 4.65 9.02
CA GLU A 26 -10.69 4.99 8.45
C GLU A 26 -10.77 6.47 7.99
N GLY A 27 -9.88 7.34 8.49
CA GLY A 27 -9.84 8.76 8.16
C GLY A 27 -9.14 9.07 6.84
N LEU A 28 -8.47 8.09 6.23
CA LEU A 28 -7.82 8.26 4.94
C LEU A 28 -8.84 8.25 3.80
N GLY A 29 -8.73 9.23 2.90
CA GLY A 29 -9.54 9.30 1.69
C GLY A 29 -9.15 8.19 0.71
N ASP A 30 -10.12 7.40 0.25
CA ASP A 30 -9.92 6.29 -0.69
C ASP A 30 -9.21 6.71 -1.99
N ASP A 31 -9.54 7.89 -2.54
CA ASP A 31 -8.90 8.42 -3.75
C ASP A 31 -7.43 8.82 -3.51
N ASP A 32 -7.14 9.52 -2.41
CA ASP A 32 -5.77 9.93 -2.03
C ASP A 32 -4.87 8.71 -1.76
N VAL A 33 -5.38 7.72 -1.03
CA VAL A 33 -4.64 6.47 -0.76
C VAL A 33 -4.36 5.73 -2.07
N ARG A 34 -5.33 5.68 -2.98
CA ARG A 34 -5.15 5.00 -4.27
C ARG A 34 -4.10 5.68 -5.14
N GLU A 35 -4.09 7.01 -5.22
CA GLU A 35 -3.07 7.77 -5.94
C GLU A 35 -1.68 7.52 -5.34
N PHE A 36 -1.56 7.65 -4.01
CA PHE A 36 -0.32 7.41 -3.29
C PHE A 36 0.22 5.98 -3.50
N VAL A 37 -0.63 4.96 -3.36
CA VAL A 37 -0.23 3.56 -3.56
C VAL A 37 0.13 3.27 -5.02
N THR A 38 -0.50 3.96 -5.97
CA THR A 38 -0.15 3.85 -7.39
C THR A 38 1.27 4.36 -7.67
N ASP A 39 1.68 5.47 -7.02
CA ASP A 39 3.07 5.94 -7.07
C ASP A 39 4.02 4.91 -6.45
N LEU A 40 3.69 4.37 -5.28
CA LEU A 40 4.49 3.34 -4.60
C LEU A 40 4.67 2.08 -5.45
N ALA A 41 3.64 1.66 -6.20
CA ALA A 41 3.72 0.50 -7.08
C ALA A 41 4.73 0.68 -8.22
N GLY A 42 5.01 1.93 -8.61
CA GLY A 42 6.06 2.31 -9.55
C GLY A 42 7.47 2.20 -8.96
N GLN A 43 7.60 2.13 -7.64
CA GLN A 43 8.89 2.04 -6.95
C GLN A 43 9.27 0.57 -6.69
N PRO A 44 10.37 0.06 -7.26
CA PRO A 44 10.74 -1.36 -7.15
C PRO A 44 11.05 -1.82 -5.72
N ALA A 45 11.48 -0.90 -4.84
CA ALA A 45 11.74 -1.19 -3.43
C ALA A 45 10.46 -1.53 -2.66
N TRP A 46 9.37 -0.79 -2.93
CA TRP A 46 8.06 -1.03 -2.32
C TRP A 46 7.39 -2.25 -2.92
N ARG A 47 7.50 -2.41 -4.24
CA ARG A 47 6.95 -3.56 -4.96
C ARG A 47 7.63 -4.89 -4.61
N ALA A 48 8.83 -4.85 -4.04
CA ALA A 48 9.50 -6.03 -3.51
C ALA A 48 8.89 -6.49 -2.17
N MET A 49 8.10 -5.65 -1.51
CA MET A 49 7.42 -5.95 -0.24
C MET A 49 6.03 -6.54 -0.47
N LEU A 50 5.52 -7.26 0.53
CA LEU A 50 4.14 -7.71 0.52
C LEU A 50 3.17 -6.52 0.70
N PRO A 51 1.95 -6.59 0.14
CA PRO A 51 0.95 -5.52 0.28
C PRO A 51 0.69 -5.11 1.73
N ASP A 52 0.62 -6.09 2.63
CA ASP A 52 0.37 -5.86 4.05
C ASP A 52 1.51 -5.08 4.72
N GLU A 53 2.76 -5.45 4.41
CA GLU A 53 3.95 -4.77 4.94
C GLU A 53 4.11 -3.37 4.36
N ALA A 54 3.85 -3.21 3.05
CA ALA A 54 3.88 -1.93 2.38
C ALA A 54 2.82 -0.98 2.94
N ALA A 55 1.60 -1.46 3.19
CA ALA A 55 0.53 -0.68 3.80
C ALA A 55 0.88 -0.26 5.24
N ALA A 56 1.35 -1.19 6.07
CA ALA A 56 1.76 -0.88 7.44
C ALA A 56 2.90 0.14 7.46
N LYS A 57 3.91 -0.04 6.61
CA LYS A 57 5.01 0.92 6.45
C LYS A 57 4.49 2.27 5.97
N ALA A 58 3.66 2.30 4.94
CA ALA A 58 3.07 3.53 4.39
C ALA A 58 2.31 4.32 5.45
N VAL A 59 1.43 3.69 6.23
CA VAL A 59 0.68 4.36 7.31
C VAL A 59 1.60 4.91 8.41
N HIS A 60 2.73 4.27 8.67
CA HIS A 60 3.73 4.77 9.64
C HIS A 60 4.67 5.85 9.07
N ASP A 61 4.98 5.81 7.76
CA ASP A 61 5.84 6.78 7.05
C ASP A 61 5.06 8.06 6.71
N VAL A 62 3.73 7.97 6.59
CA VAL A 62 2.80 9.10 6.64
C VAL A 62 2.77 9.61 8.09
N GLU A 63 3.89 10.16 8.56
CA GLU A 63 3.91 10.97 9.76
C GLU A 63 2.91 12.12 9.54
N PRO A 64 1.97 12.39 10.48
CA PRO A 64 1.32 13.69 10.49
C PRO A 64 2.42 14.74 10.59
N PRO A 65 2.31 15.91 9.91
CA PRO A 65 3.37 16.91 9.96
C PRO A 65 3.72 17.16 11.43
N ALA A 66 4.96 16.85 11.80
CA ALA A 66 5.46 17.00 13.16
C ALA A 66 5.36 18.48 13.56
N GLY A 67 4.20 18.85 14.11
CA GLY A 67 3.93 20.10 14.78
C GLY A 67 3.90 19.84 16.28
N GLY A 68 5.05 20.04 16.92
CA GLY A 68 5.22 19.98 18.37
C GLY A 68 6.57 20.50 18.79
#